data_AF-A0A7V2ATJ6-F1
#
_entry.id   AF-A0A7V2ATJ6-F1
#
_cell.length_a   1.000
_cell.length_b   1.000
_cell.length_c   1.000
_cell.angle_alpha   90.00
_cell.angle_beta   90.00
_cell.angle_gamma   90.00
#
_symmetry.space_group_name_H-M   'P 1'
#
loop_
_entity.id
_entity.type
_entity.pdbx_description
1 polymer ?
#
loop_
_entity_poly.entity_id
_entity_poly.type
_entity_poly.pdbx_seq_one_letter_code
_entity_poly.pdbx_strand_id
1 'polypeptide(L)'
;MKLEDYKLGGTALRSSDIKQGRVLSTSWEPDLAYAWDDGVAIGRYLAELKNGRIIGRACHTCNRIMIPPRMFCELCFRPSDEWVILEDTGTVNTFSIVHVNWDASRRGPKEKPLIPAVIEIDGASEGMGIMHMLGGVDPDEITIGMRVKAVWKKPEEREGAITDILHFEPVRPKATKQRAGRKR
;
A
#
# COMPACT_ATOMS: atom_id res chain seq x y z
N MET A 1 -16.89 40.56 -46.90
CA MET A 1 -18.05 40.50 -45.99
C MET A 1 -17.50 40.43 -44.57
N LYS A 2 -17.69 41.46 -43.75
CA LYS A 2 -17.09 41.53 -42.40
C LYS A 2 -17.96 40.75 -41.42
N LEU A 3 -17.35 39.85 -40.64
CA LEU A 3 -18.02 39.02 -39.62
C LEU A 3 -18.68 39.85 -38.50
N GLU A 4 -18.21 41.09 -38.33
CA GLU A 4 -18.68 42.07 -37.33
C GLU A 4 -20.14 42.51 -37.53
N ASP A 5 -20.65 42.43 -38.77
CA ASP A 5 -22.00 42.87 -39.13
C ASP A 5 -23.06 41.75 -38.99
N TYR A 6 -22.64 40.54 -38.59
CA TYR A 6 -23.55 39.39 -38.43
C TYR A 6 -24.04 39.30 -36.97
N LYS A 7 -25.26 39.76 -36.71
CA LYS A 7 -25.94 39.49 -35.43
C LYS A 7 -26.21 38.00 -35.33
N LEU A 8 -25.35 37.27 -34.60
CA LEU A 8 -25.60 35.88 -34.23
C LEU A 8 -26.92 35.83 -33.45
N GLY A 9 -27.99 35.35 -34.09
CA GLY A 9 -29.35 35.27 -33.54
C GLY A 9 -29.54 34.19 -32.48
N GLY A 10 -28.59 34.05 -31.56
CA GLY A 10 -28.66 33.07 -30.48
C GLY A 10 -29.53 33.57 -29.32
N THR A 11 -30.46 32.74 -28.88
CA THR A 11 -31.20 32.95 -27.62
C THR A 11 -30.33 32.49 -26.45
N ALA A 12 -29.89 33.41 -25.60
CA ALA A 12 -29.15 33.07 -24.40
C ALA A 12 -30.05 32.29 -23.42
N LEU A 13 -29.59 31.10 -23.00
CA LEU A 13 -30.30 30.25 -22.05
C LEU A 13 -29.79 30.44 -20.64
N ARG A 14 -30.69 30.49 -19.66
CA ARG A 14 -30.40 30.49 -18.23
C ARG A 14 -30.75 29.13 -17.63
N SER A 15 -30.13 28.79 -16.50
CA SER A 15 -30.47 27.57 -15.76
C SER A 15 -31.95 27.52 -15.34
N SER A 16 -32.61 28.68 -15.17
CA SER A 16 -34.06 28.78 -14.94
C SER A 16 -34.89 28.27 -16.12
N ASP A 17 -34.39 28.43 -17.35
CA ASP A 17 -35.11 28.09 -18.57
C ASP A 17 -35.14 26.57 -18.75
N ILE A 18 -34.06 25.89 -18.37
CA ILE A 18 -33.96 24.42 -18.30
C ILE A 18 -34.88 23.88 -17.20
N LYS A 19 -34.79 24.43 -15.98
CA LYS A 19 -35.60 23.97 -14.83
C LYS A 19 -37.10 24.17 -15.02
N GLN A 20 -37.51 25.18 -15.80
CA GLN A 20 -38.92 25.48 -16.08
C GLN A 20 -39.42 24.84 -17.38
N GLY A 21 -38.64 23.98 -18.03
CA GLY A 21 -39.04 23.29 -19.26
C GLY A 21 -39.23 24.22 -20.47
N ARG A 22 -38.66 25.43 -20.44
CA ARG A 22 -38.72 26.41 -21.54
C ARG A 22 -37.77 26.07 -22.69
N VAL A 23 -36.96 25.03 -22.51
CA VAL A 23 -36.09 24.45 -23.52
C VAL A 23 -36.25 22.94 -23.53
N LEU A 24 -36.07 22.33 -24.70
CA LEU A 24 -36.03 20.89 -24.84
C LEU A 24 -34.83 20.35 -24.04
N SER A 25 -35.11 19.66 -22.94
CA SER A 25 -34.11 19.01 -22.11
C SER A 25 -34.35 17.51 -22.08
N THR A 26 -33.28 16.72 -22.17
CA THR A 26 -33.29 15.30 -21.83
C THR A 26 -32.51 15.11 -20.53
N SER A 27 -33.00 14.22 -19.67
CA SER A 27 -32.32 13.81 -18.44
C SER A 27 -32.23 12.30 -18.48
N TRP A 28 -31.05 11.77 -18.20
CA TRP A 28 -30.84 10.34 -18.08
C TRP A 28 -30.00 10.07 -16.84
N GLU A 29 -30.40 9.08 -16.06
CA GLU A 29 -29.60 8.52 -14.99
C GLU A 29 -28.88 7.30 -15.56
N PRO A 30 -27.58 7.41 -15.89
CA PRO A 30 -26.85 6.26 -16.40
C PRO A 30 -26.81 5.17 -15.32
N ASP A 31 -27.19 3.94 -15.70
CA ASP A 31 -26.87 2.76 -14.89
C ASP A 31 -25.38 2.44 -15.08
N LEU A 32 -24.58 3.03 -14.19
CA LEU A 32 -23.13 2.87 -14.21
C LEU A 32 -22.75 1.60 -13.42
N ALA A 33 -22.90 0.45 -14.07
CA ALA A 33 -22.41 -0.82 -13.54
C ALA A 33 -20.87 -0.89 -13.63
N TYR A 34 -20.19 -0.71 -12.50
CA TYR A 34 -18.73 -0.85 -12.40
C TYR A 34 -18.36 -2.20 -11.81
N ALA A 35 -17.47 -2.93 -12.48
CA ALA A 35 -16.73 -4.02 -11.87
C ALA A 35 -15.39 -3.47 -11.37
N TRP A 36 -15.18 -3.51 -10.05
CA TRP A 36 -13.90 -3.16 -9.46
C TRP A 36 -12.97 -4.36 -9.59
N ASP A 37 -11.88 -4.18 -10.33
CA ASP A 37 -10.79 -5.14 -10.44
C ASP A 37 -9.57 -4.58 -9.70
N ASP A 38 -8.80 -5.44 -9.04
CA ASP A 38 -7.54 -5.08 -8.41
C ASP A 38 -6.43 -4.84 -9.45
N GLY A 39 -6.65 -5.32 -10.68
CA GLY A 39 -5.75 -5.18 -11.80
C GLY A 39 -4.51 -6.06 -11.67
N VAL A 40 -3.78 -6.20 -12.77
CA VAL A 40 -2.70 -7.20 -12.91
C VAL A 40 -1.63 -7.12 -11.80
N ALA A 41 -1.29 -5.91 -11.35
CA ALA A 41 -0.25 -5.73 -10.35
C ALA A 41 -0.70 -6.15 -8.95
N ILE A 42 -1.81 -5.60 -8.47
CA ILE A 42 -2.30 -5.86 -7.12
C ILE A 42 -2.93 -7.25 -7.03
N GLY A 43 -3.66 -7.71 -8.05
CA GLY A 43 -4.23 -9.07 -8.04
C GLY A 43 -3.18 -10.16 -7.91
N ARG A 44 -2.04 -10.04 -8.60
CA ARG A 44 -0.92 -10.97 -8.40
C ARG A 44 -0.28 -10.80 -7.02
N TYR A 45 -0.13 -9.57 -6.53
CA TYR A 45 0.40 -9.32 -5.19
C TYR A 45 -0.44 -10.01 -4.10
N LEU A 46 -1.76 -9.84 -4.14
CA LEU A 46 -2.71 -10.48 -3.24
C LEU A 46 -2.66 -12.01 -3.37
N ALA A 47 -2.62 -12.55 -4.60
CA ALA A 47 -2.47 -13.99 -4.81
C ALA A 47 -1.15 -14.55 -4.22
N GLU A 48 -0.06 -13.80 -4.28
CA GLU A 48 1.23 -14.22 -3.72
C GLU A 48 1.30 -14.07 -2.19
N LEU A 49 0.62 -13.08 -1.61
CA LEU A 49 0.41 -12.99 -0.17
C LEU A 49 -0.32 -14.23 0.37
N LYS A 50 -1.32 -14.72 -0.38
CA LYS A 50 -1.98 -15.99 -0.07
C LYS A 50 -0.99 -17.17 -0.05
N ASN A 51 -0.02 -17.16 -0.96
CA ASN A 51 1.06 -18.14 -1.03
C ASN A 51 2.16 -17.92 0.02
N GLY A 52 2.07 -16.89 0.87
CA GLY A 52 3.09 -16.54 1.86
C GLY A 52 4.36 -15.96 1.25
N ARG A 53 4.26 -15.26 0.13
CA ARG A 53 5.38 -14.60 -0.55
C ARG A 53 5.09 -13.12 -0.72
N ILE A 54 6.13 -12.32 -0.55
CA ILE A 54 6.10 -10.91 -0.92
C ILE A 54 6.72 -10.79 -2.31
N ILE A 55 6.08 -10.02 -3.19
CA ILE A 55 6.58 -9.80 -4.55
C ILE A 55 6.68 -8.31 -4.86
N GLY A 56 7.66 -7.97 -5.70
CA GLY A 56 7.82 -6.66 -6.29
C GLY A 56 7.89 -6.73 -7.82
N ARG A 57 8.03 -5.57 -8.44
CA ARG A 57 8.26 -5.42 -9.89
C ARG A 57 9.58 -4.71 -10.14
N ALA A 58 10.44 -5.27 -10.96
CA ALA A 58 11.69 -4.61 -11.35
C ALA A 58 11.52 -3.78 -12.62
N CYS A 59 12.30 -2.71 -12.73
CA CYS A 59 12.52 -1.97 -13.96
C CYS A 59 13.99 -2.08 -14.36
N HIS A 60 14.28 -2.63 -15.53
CA HIS A 60 15.65 -2.85 -16.03
C HIS A 60 16.33 -1.57 -16.55
N THR A 61 15.58 -0.47 -16.65
CA THR A 61 16.15 0.83 -17.06
C THR A 61 16.78 1.58 -15.90
N CYS A 62 16.10 1.63 -14.74
CA CYS A 62 16.62 2.28 -13.54
C CYS A 62 17.06 1.30 -12.45
N ASN A 63 16.98 -0.01 -12.72
CA ASN A 63 17.26 -1.11 -11.79
C ASN A 63 16.50 -1.06 -10.46
N ARG A 64 15.35 -0.37 -10.43
CA ARG A 64 14.52 -0.31 -9.23
C ARG A 64 13.58 -1.51 -9.12
N ILE A 65 13.45 -2.05 -7.91
CA ILE A 65 12.49 -3.08 -7.54
C ILE A 65 11.46 -2.43 -6.60
N MET A 66 10.21 -2.36 -7.05
CA MET A 66 9.14 -1.60 -6.40
C MET A 66 8.18 -2.53 -5.67
N ILE A 67 7.83 -2.13 -4.44
CA ILE A 67 6.75 -2.71 -3.64
C ILE A 67 5.91 -1.57 -3.03
N PRO A 68 4.56 -1.67 -3.02
CA PRO A 68 3.74 -2.64 -3.75
C PRO A 68 4.04 -2.65 -5.25
N PRO A 69 3.86 -3.79 -5.95
CA PRO A 69 4.20 -3.89 -7.36
C PRO A 69 3.32 -2.96 -8.21
N ARG A 70 3.89 -2.45 -9.30
CA ARG A 70 3.21 -1.57 -10.26
C ARG A 70 3.47 -2.07 -11.67
N MET A 71 2.52 -1.87 -12.59
CA MET A 71 2.68 -2.24 -14.01
C MET A 71 3.54 -1.26 -14.81
N PHE A 72 3.88 -0.11 -14.23
CA PHE A 72 4.75 0.90 -14.83
C PHE A 72 5.74 1.42 -13.78
N CYS A 73 6.89 1.91 -14.25
CA CYS A 73 7.89 2.58 -13.43
C CYS A 73 7.59 4.09 -13.36
N GLU A 74 7.47 4.64 -12.16
CA GLU A 74 7.17 6.07 -11.97
C GLU A 74 8.31 7.03 -12.34
N LEU A 75 9.56 6.55 -12.44
CA LEU A 75 10.70 7.39 -12.84
C LEU A 75 10.96 7.34 -14.34
N CYS A 76 10.84 6.16 -14.95
CA CYS A 76 11.13 5.96 -16.36
C CYS A 76 9.88 6.11 -17.26
N PHE A 77 8.68 6.19 -16.67
CA PHE A 77 7.40 6.28 -17.39
C PHE A 77 7.19 5.19 -18.46
N ARG A 78 7.69 3.98 -18.18
CA ARG A 78 7.55 2.80 -19.05
C ARG A 78 6.94 1.62 -18.30
N PRO A 79 6.43 0.59 -18.99
CA PRO A 79 6.06 -0.67 -18.35
C PRO A 79 7.20 -1.25 -17.53
N SER A 80 6.88 -1.83 -16.37
CA SER A 80 7.82 -2.61 -15.56
C SER A 80 8.03 -4.00 -16.14
N ASP A 81 9.23 -4.54 -15.95
CA ASP A 81 9.76 -5.61 -16.79
C ASP A 81 9.49 -6.99 -16.18
N GLU A 82 9.90 -7.22 -14.93
CA GLU A 82 9.86 -8.56 -14.32
C GLU A 82 9.23 -8.58 -12.92
N TRP A 83 8.83 -9.77 -12.50
CA TRP A 83 8.35 -10.06 -11.16
C TRP A 83 9.50 -10.60 -10.30
N VAL A 84 9.68 -10.04 -9.11
CA VAL A 84 10.74 -10.42 -8.19
C VAL A 84 10.12 -10.89 -6.89
N ILE A 85 10.53 -12.07 -6.41
CA ILE A 85 10.18 -12.51 -5.05
C ILE A 85 11.11 -11.79 -4.09
N LEU A 86 10.52 -11.13 -3.11
CA LEU A 86 11.21 -10.37 -2.07
C LEU A 86 11.31 -11.18 -0.79
N GLU A 87 12.20 -10.77 0.09
CA GLU A 87 12.33 -11.37 1.40
C GLU A 87 11.12 -11.00 2.29
N ASP A 88 10.86 -11.81 3.30
CA ASP A 88 9.88 -11.52 4.35
C ASP A 88 10.49 -10.74 5.53
N THR A 89 11.69 -10.20 5.34
CA THR A 89 12.43 -9.39 6.29
C THR A 89 12.54 -7.94 5.83
N GLY A 90 12.78 -7.04 6.78
CA GLY A 90 12.89 -5.62 6.48
C GLY A 90 13.41 -4.78 7.61
N THR A 91 13.46 -3.48 7.37
CA THR A 91 13.89 -2.44 8.32
C THR A 91 12.74 -1.49 8.62
N VAL A 92 12.54 -1.15 9.89
CA VAL A 92 11.62 -0.08 10.28
C VAL A 92 12.17 1.26 9.80
N ASN A 93 11.51 1.87 8.80
CA ASN A 93 11.83 3.21 8.31
C ASN A 93 11.24 4.30 9.22
N THR A 94 9.98 4.15 9.60
CA THR A 94 9.28 5.05 10.53
C THR A 94 8.11 4.34 11.17
N PHE A 95 7.64 4.81 12.33
CA PHE A 95 6.52 4.23 13.07
C PHE A 95 5.77 5.28 13.89
N SER A 96 4.55 4.94 14.31
CA SER A 96 3.75 5.74 15.25
C SER A 96 3.20 4.84 16.35
N ILE A 97 3.17 5.33 17.59
CA ILE A 97 2.57 4.62 18.73
C ILE A 97 1.17 5.21 18.97
N VAL A 98 0.15 4.44 18.62
CA VAL A 98 -1.24 4.89 18.59
C VAL A 98 -2.01 4.34 19.79
N HIS A 99 -2.46 5.26 20.66
CA HIS A 99 -3.23 4.98 21.88
C HIS A 99 -4.74 5.22 21.73
N VAL A 100 -5.19 5.55 20.52
CA VAL A 100 -6.57 5.92 20.20
C VAL A 100 -7.11 4.94 19.16
N ASN A 101 -8.36 4.52 19.32
CA ASN A 101 -9.05 3.64 18.39
C ASN A 101 -9.59 4.43 17.18
N TRP A 102 -10.09 3.70 16.18
CA TRP A 102 -10.65 4.28 14.96
C TRP A 102 -11.89 5.16 15.22
N ASP A 103 -12.62 4.90 16.31
CA ASP A 103 -13.81 5.63 16.76
C ASP A 103 -13.48 6.81 17.69
N ALA A 104 -12.20 7.22 17.73
CA ALA A 104 -11.65 8.24 18.61
C ALA A 104 -11.73 7.93 20.12
N SER A 105 -12.14 6.72 20.51
CA SER A 105 -12.08 6.29 21.90
C SER A 105 -10.63 6.03 22.33
N ARG A 106 -10.32 6.28 23.59
CA ARG A 106 -9.01 5.92 24.14
C ARG A 106 -8.95 4.41 24.32
N ARG A 107 -7.84 3.79 23.92
CA ARG A 107 -7.62 2.35 24.17
C ARG A 107 -7.63 2.07 25.66
N GLY A 108 -8.17 0.91 26.05
CA GLY A 108 -8.28 0.52 27.45
C GLY A 108 -6.91 0.41 28.13
N PRO A 109 -6.81 0.54 29.48
CA PRO A 109 -5.54 0.50 30.21
C PRO A 109 -4.73 -0.79 30.06
N LYS A 110 -5.38 -1.89 29.64
CA LYS A 110 -4.76 -3.21 29.44
C LYS A 110 -4.49 -3.54 27.97
N GLU A 111 -4.91 -2.68 27.05
CA GLU A 111 -4.69 -2.90 25.63
C GLU A 111 -3.33 -2.34 25.23
N LYS A 112 -2.56 -3.15 24.48
CA LYS A 112 -1.33 -2.66 23.88
C LYS A 112 -1.66 -1.57 22.83
N PRO A 113 -0.82 -0.54 22.69
CA PRO A 113 -0.99 0.45 21.63
C PRO A 113 -0.83 -0.22 20.27
N LEU A 114 -1.46 0.38 19.25
CA LEU A 114 -1.24 -0.02 17.86
C LEU A 114 0.04 0.64 17.36
N ILE A 115 0.86 -0.11 16.64
CA ILE A 115 2.15 0.37 16.16
C ILE A 115 2.22 0.21 14.64
N PRO A 116 1.51 1.04 13.86
CA PRO A 116 1.72 1.11 12.43
C PRO A 116 3.13 1.62 12.13
N ALA A 117 3.82 0.95 11.20
CA ALA A 117 5.15 1.27 10.75
C ALA A 117 5.27 1.13 9.23
N VAL A 118 6.14 1.93 8.63
CA VAL A 118 6.62 1.71 7.26
C VAL A 118 7.85 0.82 7.34
N ILE A 119 7.80 -0.31 6.64
CA ILE A 119 8.83 -1.34 6.66
C ILE A 119 9.43 -1.41 5.27
N GLU A 120 10.68 -1.01 5.15
CA GLU A 120 11.46 -1.23 3.93
C GLU A 120 11.78 -2.72 3.81
N ILE A 121 11.38 -3.33 2.70
CA ILE A 121 11.47 -4.78 2.51
C ILE A 121 12.80 -5.12 1.85
N ASP A 122 13.51 -6.11 2.37
CA ASP A 122 14.79 -6.50 1.79
C ASP A 122 14.61 -7.11 0.39
N GLY A 123 15.56 -6.81 -0.48
CA GLY A 123 15.49 -7.16 -1.90
C GLY A 123 14.71 -6.14 -2.74
N ALA A 124 13.94 -5.24 -2.12
CA ALA A 124 13.38 -4.08 -2.81
C ALA A 124 14.43 -2.96 -2.90
N SER A 125 14.17 -1.95 -3.73
CA SER A 125 15.02 -0.76 -3.74
C SER A 125 14.88 0.06 -2.46
N GLU A 126 15.92 0.83 -2.13
CA GLU A 126 15.93 1.75 -0.99
C GLU A 126 14.65 2.61 -0.92
N GLY A 127 14.07 2.70 0.28
CA GLY A 127 12.80 3.40 0.51
C GLY A 127 11.54 2.69 0.00
N MET A 128 11.65 1.53 -0.66
CA MET A 128 10.48 0.73 -1.06
C MET A 128 10.07 -0.22 0.06
N GLY A 129 8.81 -0.14 0.45
CA GLY A 129 8.31 -0.85 1.61
C GLY A 129 6.79 -0.90 1.65
N ILE A 130 6.29 -1.49 2.73
CA ILE A 130 4.86 -1.56 3.02
C ILE A 130 4.58 -0.96 4.39
N MET A 131 3.40 -0.34 4.52
CA MET A 131 2.87 0.02 5.83
C MET A 131 2.23 -1.21 6.45
N HIS A 132 2.67 -1.59 7.65
CA HIS A 132 2.06 -2.68 8.41
C HIS A 132 2.24 -2.51 9.92
N MET A 133 1.75 -3.47 10.71
CA MET A 133 1.76 -3.43 12.16
C MET A 133 3.05 -4.04 12.69
N LEU A 134 3.65 -3.42 13.70
CA LEU A 134 4.67 -4.06 14.53
C LEU A 134 4.02 -4.80 15.70
N GLY A 135 4.57 -5.97 16.00
CA GLY A 135 4.19 -6.81 17.13
C GLY A 135 5.41 -7.47 17.77
N GLY A 136 5.21 -8.18 18.88
CA GLY A 136 6.30 -8.89 19.55
C GLY A 136 7.39 -8.00 20.19
N VAL A 137 7.15 -6.69 20.27
CA VAL A 137 8.07 -5.68 20.81
C VAL A 137 7.31 -4.70 21.69
N ASP A 138 7.94 -4.24 22.77
CA ASP A 138 7.35 -3.21 23.61
C ASP A 138 7.60 -1.82 22.99
N PRO A 139 6.64 -0.87 23.10
CA PRO A 139 6.73 0.41 22.39
C PRO A 139 8.00 1.22 22.67
N ASP A 140 8.53 1.10 23.89
CA ASP A 140 9.73 1.81 24.34
C ASP A 140 11.03 1.22 23.78
N GLU A 141 10.99 0.01 23.20
CA GLU A 141 12.15 -0.64 22.61
C GLU A 141 12.28 -0.38 21.10
N ILE A 142 11.25 0.21 20.48
CA ILE A 142 11.19 0.39 19.02
C ILE A 142 12.09 1.53 18.58
N THR A 143 12.90 1.27 17.56
CA THR A 143 13.83 2.24 16.98
C THR A 143 13.73 2.23 15.45
N ILE A 144 13.94 3.40 14.85
CA ILE A 144 14.16 3.50 13.40
C ILE A 144 15.46 2.75 13.08
N GLY A 145 15.45 1.95 12.01
CA GLY A 145 16.56 1.05 11.67
C GLY A 145 16.43 -0.35 12.30
N MET A 146 15.41 -0.60 13.12
CA MET A 146 15.18 -1.93 13.71
C MET A 146 14.90 -2.97 12.64
N ARG A 147 15.57 -4.11 12.75
CA ARG A 147 15.41 -5.27 11.87
C ARG A 147 14.20 -6.09 12.26
N VAL A 148 13.31 -6.35 11.32
CA VAL A 148 12.04 -7.05 11.54
C VAL A 148 11.81 -8.16 10.52
N LYS A 149 10.92 -9.09 10.88
CA LYS A 149 10.48 -10.19 10.03
C LYS A 149 8.96 -10.36 10.10
N ALA A 150 8.34 -10.65 8.97
CA ALA A 150 6.91 -10.89 8.86
C ALA A 150 6.52 -12.18 9.60
N VAL A 151 5.47 -12.07 10.42
CA VAL A 151 4.77 -13.20 11.02
C VAL A 151 3.52 -13.45 10.18
N TRP A 152 3.45 -14.61 9.53
CA TRP A 152 2.35 -14.95 8.63
C TRP A 152 1.24 -15.72 9.36
N LYS A 153 -0.01 -15.55 8.90
CA LYS A 153 -1.09 -16.51 9.19
C LYS A 153 -0.68 -17.91 8.72
N LYS A 154 -1.35 -18.95 9.24
CA LYS A 154 -1.19 -20.31 8.71
C LYS A 154 -1.65 -20.36 7.25
N PRO A 155 -1.05 -21.21 6.39
CA PRO A 155 -1.40 -21.28 4.97
C PRO A 155 -2.91 -21.40 4.69
N GLU A 156 -3.63 -22.13 5.53
CA GLU A 156 -5.07 -22.40 5.37
C GLU A 156 -5.96 -21.19 5.72
N GLU A 157 -5.43 -20.22 6.46
CA GLU A 157 -6.14 -19.02 6.93
C GLU A 157 -5.87 -17.81 6.03
N ARG A 158 -5.05 -17.97 4.99
CA ARG A 158 -4.67 -16.88 4.09
C ARG A 158 -5.71 -16.72 2.99
N GLU A 159 -6.13 -15.48 2.78
CA GLU A 159 -7.23 -15.16 1.85
C GLU A 159 -6.80 -14.34 0.64
N GLY A 160 -5.52 -13.94 0.58
CA GLY A 160 -5.00 -13.01 -0.41
C GLY A 160 -5.23 -11.56 0.02
N ALA A 161 -4.89 -11.24 1.26
CA ALA A 161 -4.99 -9.91 1.82
C ALA A 161 -3.67 -9.48 2.45
N ILE A 162 -3.43 -8.17 2.58
CA ILE A 162 -2.23 -7.66 3.29
C ILE A 162 -2.18 -8.18 4.75
N THR A 163 -3.34 -8.46 5.33
CA THR A 163 -3.52 -9.04 6.67
C THR A 163 -3.20 -10.53 6.74
N ASP A 164 -2.81 -11.19 5.64
CA ASP A 164 -2.21 -12.53 5.68
C ASP A 164 -0.84 -12.50 6.37
N ILE A 165 -0.21 -11.33 6.41
CA ILE A 165 0.82 -10.99 7.38
C ILE A 165 0.09 -10.49 8.64
N LEU A 166 0.31 -11.15 9.78
CA LEU A 166 -0.29 -10.76 11.06
C LEU A 166 0.33 -9.47 11.60
N HIS A 167 1.66 -9.40 11.55
CA HIS A 167 2.48 -8.26 11.95
C HIS A 167 3.94 -8.55 11.58
N PHE A 168 4.80 -7.57 11.76
CA PHE A 168 6.25 -7.76 11.74
C PHE A 168 6.80 -7.71 13.17
N GLU A 169 7.73 -8.61 13.49
CA GLU A 169 8.38 -8.68 14.81
C GLU A 169 9.90 -8.50 14.70
N PRO A 170 10.60 -8.01 15.74
CA PRO A 170 12.05 -7.83 15.69
C PRO A 170 12.81 -9.14 15.49
N VAL A 171 13.81 -9.11 14.61
CA VAL A 171 14.74 -10.22 14.45
C VAL A 171 15.70 -10.22 15.64
N ARG A 172 15.43 -11.04 16.66
CA ARG A 172 16.38 -11.23 17.76
C ARG A 172 17.66 -11.87 17.21
N PRO A 173 18.85 -11.35 17.52
CA PRO A 173 20.10 -12.00 17.09
C PRO A 173 20.15 -13.41 17.68
N LYS A 174 20.41 -14.41 16.83
CA LYS A 174 20.68 -15.78 17.29
C LYS A 174 21.82 -15.72 18.31
N ALA A 175 21.57 -16.12 19.55
CA ALA A 175 22.60 -16.22 20.59
C ALA A 175 23.78 -17.01 20.04
N THR A 176 24.88 -16.33 19.73
CA THR A 176 26.09 -16.96 19.25
C THR A 176 26.65 -17.73 20.44
N LYS A 177 26.60 -19.07 20.40
CA LYS A 177 27.25 -19.91 21.40
C LYS A 177 28.74 -19.58 21.38
N GLN A 178 29.20 -18.71 22.27
CA GLN A 178 30.63 -18.52 22.52
C GLN A 178 31.18 -19.86 22.96
N ARG A 179 32.01 -20.48 22.13
CA ARG A 179 32.80 -21.64 22.51
C ARG A 179 33.69 -21.20 23.67
N ALA A 180 33.43 -21.74 24.86
CA ALA A 180 34.24 -21.51 26.04
C ALA A 180 35.71 -21.81 25.71
N GLY A 181 36.51 -20.75 25.67
CA GLY A 181 37.95 -20.82 25.47
C GLY A 181 38.56 -21.66 26.60
N ARG A 182 39.17 -22.77 26.20
CA ARG A 182 39.96 -23.68 27.04
C ARG A 182 41.12 -22.86 27.64
N LYS A 183 41.07 -22.56 28.95
CA LYS A 183 42.22 -21.98 29.66
C LYS A 183 43.39 -22.96 29.55
N ARG A 184 44.52 -22.47 29.04
CA ARG A 184 45.84 -23.09 29.22
C ARG A 184 46.45 -22.57 30.50
#